data_AF-A0A7C0XFI7-F1
#
_entry.id   AF-A0A7C0XFI7-F1
#
_cell.length_a   1.000
_cell.length_b   1.000
_cell.length_c   1.000
_cell.angle_alpha   90.00
_cell.angle_beta   90.00
_cell.angle_gamma   90.00
#
_symmetry.space_group_name_H-M   'P 1'
#
loop_
_entity.id
_entity.type
_entity.pdbx_description
1 polymer ?
#
loop_
_entity_poly.entity_id
_entity_poly.type
_entity_poly.pdbx_seq_one_letter_code
_entity_poly.pdbx_strand_id
1 'polypeptide(L)'
;MHEEKVKVIDFNKVIKRIKGTEFDDGRIIYQIVNDVMRLGWRDATHYLLNFSPSKLGELNLLGLRKLAQIRRDYPEKFRKLIVYLPPEEAERII
;
A
#
# COMPACT_ATOMS: atom_id res chain seq x y z
N MET A 1 8.89 2.78 -27.61
CA MET A 1 8.71 3.22 -26.21
C MET A 1 7.98 2.09 -25.51
N HIS A 2 8.58 1.44 -24.52
CA HIS A 2 7.86 0.45 -23.73
C HIS A 2 6.96 1.24 -22.78
N GLU A 3 5.65 1.20 -22.97
CA GLU A 3 4.70 1.73 -21.99
C GLU A 3 4.89 0.94 -20.70
N GLU A 4 5.47 1.58 -19.69
CA GLU A 4 5.57 0.99 -18.36
C GLU A 4 4.14 0.96 -17.79
N LYS A 5 3.50 -0.22 -17.85
CA LYS A 5 2.13 -0.41 -17.38
C LYS A 5 1.99 0.12 -15.96
N VAL A 6 0.98 0.96 -15.73
CA VAL A 6 0.70 1.57 -14.41
C VAL A 6 0.49 0.46 -13.38
N LYS A 7 1.41 0.34 -12.42
CA LYS A 7 1.29 -0.63 -11.34
C LYS A 7 0.49 -0.01 -10.20
N VAL A 8 -0.73 -0.51 -9.99
CA VAL A 8 -1.58 -0.13 -8.85
C VAL A 8 -1.65 -1.28 -7.87
N ILE A 9 -1.43 -1.01 -6.58
CA ILE A 9 -1.50 -2.01 -5.52
C ILE A 9 -2.97 -2.36 -5.25
N ASP A 10 -3.26 -3.66 -5.16
CA ASP A 10 -4.53 -4.18 -4.72
C ASP A 10 -4.59 -4.15 -3.18
N PHE A 11 -5.02 -3.02 -2.62
CA PHE A 11 -5.08 -2.83 -1.18
C PHE A 11 -6.06 -3.79 -0.50
N ASN A 12 -7.09 -4.28 -1.21
CA ASN A 12 -8.01 -5.28 -0.68
C ASN A 12 -7.32 -6.62 -0.43
N LYS A 13 -6.42 -7.05 -1.33
CA LYS A 13 -5.60 -8.25 -1.11
C LYS A 13 -4.54 -8.02 -0.05
N VAL A 14 -3.92 -6.83 0.00
CA VAL A 14 -2.93 -6.48 1.02
C VAL A 14 -3.54 -6.57 2.42
N ILE A 15 -4.70 -5.95 2.68
CA ILE A 15 -5.33 -6.02 4.01
C ILE A 15 -5.73 -7.45 4.40
N LYS A 16 -6.19 -8.26 3.43
CA LYS A 16 -6.50 -9.68 3.67
C LYS A 16 -5.26 -10.47 4.07
N ARG A 17 -4.10 -10.19 3.47
CA ARG A 17 -2.82 -10.84 3.80
C ARG A 17 -2.23 -10.36 5.12
N ILE A 18 -2.53 -9.14 5.55
CA ILE A 18 -2.06 -8.62 6.84
C ILE A 18 -2.87 -9.21 7.99
N LYS A 19 -4.18 -9.39 7.81
CA LYS A 19 -5.08 -9.86 8.87
C LYS A 19 -4.59 -11.17 9.49
N GLY A 20 -4.43 -11.18 10.82
CA GLY A 20 -3.97 -12.36 11.58
C GLY A 20 -2.47 -12.67 11.46
N THR A 21 -1.67 -11.78 10.86
CA THR A 21 -0.20 -11.89 10.85
C THR A 21 0.44 -11.10 11.98
N GLU A 22 1.75 -11.21 12.15
CA GLU A 22 2.52 -10.39 13.10
C GLU A 22 2.42 -8.87 12.85
N PHE A 23 1.99 -8.47 11.65
CA PHE A 23 1.79 -7.06 11.30
C PHE A 23 0.38 -6.55 11.63
N ASP A 24 -0.54 -7.44 12.01
CA ASP A 24 -1.89 -7.06 12.43
C ASP A 24 -1.87 -6.53 13.87
N ASP A 25 -1.67 -5.22 14.00
CA ASP A 25 -1.71 -4.53 15.29
C ASP A 25 -3.12 -4.12 15.75
N GLY A 26 -4.15 -4.67 15.12
CA GLY A 26 -5.56 -4.35 15.39
C GLY A 26 -6.02 -2.99 14.84
N ARG A 27 -5.12 -2.15 14.32
CA ARG A 27 -5.45 -0.83 13.74
C ARG A 27 -4.99 -0.65 12.30
N ILE A 28 -3.93 -1.35 11.89
CA ILE A 28 -3.29 -1.19 10.57
C ILE A 28 -4.29 -1.31 9.41
N ILE A 29 -5.23 -2.25 9.47
CA ILE A 29 -6.22 -2.46 8.40
C ILE A 29 -7.10 -1.23 8.24
N TYR A 30 -7.67 -0.74 9.35
CA TYR A 30 -8.50 0.47 9.35
C TYR A 30 -7.73 1.69 8.84
N GLN A 31 -6.47 1.82 9.25
CA GLN A 31 -5.62 2.93 8.80
C GLN A 31 -5.28 2.85 7.30
N ILE A 32 -5.01 1.65 6.77
CA ILE A 32 -4.80 1.46 5.33
C ILE A 32 -6.07 1.84 4.57
N VAL A 33 -7.25 1.38 5.01
CA VAL A 33 -8.53 1.70 4.36
C VAL A 33 -8.76 3.21 4.36
N ASN A 34 -8.57 3.89 5.48
CA ASN A 34 -8.73 5.35 5.56
C ASN A 34 -7.77 6.10 4.64
N ASP A 35 -6.50 5.72 4.60
CA ASP A 35 -5.51 6.37 3.74
C ASP A 35 -5.86 6.18 2.26
N VAL A 36 -6.27 4.96 1.88
CA VAL A 36 -6.67 4.62 0.51
C VAL A 36 -7.97 5.32 0.12
N MET A 37 -8.95 5.44 1.02
CA MET A 37 -10.18 6.20 0.76
C MET A 37 -9.91 7.71 0.60
N ARG A 38 -8.95 8.25 1.37
CA ARG A 38 -8.57 9.67 1.31
C ARG A 38 -7.82 10.03 0.03
N LEU A 39 -6.94 9.14 -0.45
CA LEU A 39 -6.06 9.41 -1.59
C LEU A 39 -6.55 8.82 -2.91
N GLY A 40 -7.33 7.75 -2.86
CA GLY A 40 -7.50 6.86 -4.01
C GLY A 40 -6.32 5.90 -4.16
N TRP A 41 -6.53 4.83 -4.94
CA TRP A 41 -5.59 3.71 -4.99
C TRP A 41 -4.29 4.04 -5.71
N ARG A 42 -4.34 4.88 -6.74
CA ARG A 42 -3.17 5.32 -7.51
C ARG A 42 -2.22 6.14 -6.65
N ASP A 43 -2.74 7.16 -6.00
CA ASP A 43 -1.94 8.02 -5.13
C ASP A 43 -1.45 7.26 -3.90
N ALA A 44 -2.30 6.43 -3.27
CA ALA A 44 -1.85 5.58 -2.17
C ALA A 44 -0.71 4.63 -2.60
N THR A 45 -0.78 4.07 -3.81
CA THR A 45 0.30 3.25 -4.38
C THR A 45 1.56 4.07 -4.59
N HIS A 46 1.45 5.23 -5.25
CA HIS A 46 2.57 6.12 -5.50
C HIS A 46 3.27 6.53 -4.20
N TYR A 47 2.50 6.93 -3.19
CA TYR A 47 3.00 7.39 -1.90
C TYR A 47 3.70 6.26 -1.15
N LEU A 48 3.12 5.06 -1.11
CA LEU A 48 3.71 3.91 -0.43
C LEU A 48 5.06 3.50 -1.05
N LEU A 49 5.16 3.50 -2.38
CA LEU A 49 6.35 3.06 -3.09
C LEU A 49 7.48 4.08 -3.06
N ASN A 50 7.14 5.38 -3.09
CA ASN A 50 8.14 6.43 -3.26
C ASN A 50 8.52 7.16 -1.97
N PHE A 51 7.64 7.22 -0.96
CA PHE A 51 7.90 8.02 0.25
C PHE A 51 8.43 7.17 1.40
N SER A 52 9.21 7.80 2.27
CA SER A 52 9.73 7.19 3.49
C SER A 52 8.66 7.09 4.57
N PRO A 53 8.82 6.19 5.57
CA PRO A 53 7.92 6.13 6.72
C PRO A 53 7.76 7.47 7.45
N SER A 54 8.86 8.22 7.60
CA SER A 54 8.84 9.53 8.25
C SER A 54 7.98 10.51 7.46
N LYS A 55 8.15 10.55 6.12
CA LYS A 55 7.37 11.45 5.27
C LYS A 55 5.87 11.13 5.28
N LEU A 56 5.52 9.84 5.25
CA LEU A 56 4.12 9.40 5.36
C LEU A 56 3.53 9.73 6.74
N GLY A 57 4.36 9.71 7.79
CA GLY A 57 3.99 10.19 9.13
C GLY A 57 3.65 11.67 9.15
N GLU A 58 4.46 12.54 8.53
CA GLU A 58 4.18 13.98 8.41
C GLU A 58 2.88 14.27 7.67
N LEU A 59 2.54 13.45 6.66
CA LEU A 59 1.31 13.58 5.87
C LEU A 59 0.07 13.00 6.56
N ASN A 60 0.24 12.45 7.77
CA ASN A 60 -0.77 11.73 8.54
C ASN A 60 -1.40 10.57 7.75
N LEU A 61 -0.56 9.80 7.04
CA LEU A 61 -0.93 8.60 6.29
C LEU A 61 -0.42 7.38 7.05
N LEU A 62 -1.13 7.02 8.12
CA LEU A 62 -0.64 6.09 9.15
C LEU A 62 -0.56 4.64 8.66
N GLY A 63 -1.51 4.21 7.84
CA GLY A 63 -1.54 2.88 7.26
C GLY A 63 -0.43 2.70 6.24
N LEU A 64 -0.27 3.68 5.34
CA LEU A 64 0.82 3.67 4.36
C LEU A 64 2.19 3.78 5.04
N ARG A 65 2.31 4.58 6.11
CA ARG A 65 3.51 4.64 6.93
C ARG A 65 3.90 3.27 7.47
N LYS A 66 2.96 2.51 8.04
CA LYS A 66 3.22 1.16 8.56
C LYS A 66 3.64 0.20 7.45
N LEU A 67 2.97 0.23 6.31
CA LEU A 67 3.38 -0.56 5.15
C LEU A 67 4.80 -0.18 4.67
N ALA A 68 5.16 1.11 4.69
CA ALA A 68 6.50 1.55 4.36
C ALA A 68 7.55 1.13 5.39
N GLN A 69 7.19 1.03 6.68
CA GLN A 69 8.06 0.46 7.71
C GLN A 69 8.31 -1.03 7.43
N ILE A 70 7.26 -1.79 7.10
CA ILE A 70 7.40 -3.20 6.71
C ILE A 70 8.29 -3.33 5.45
N ARG A 71 8.11 -2.44 4.46
CA ARG A 71 8.96 -2.39 3.26
C ARG A 71 10.44 -2.18 3.58
N ARG A 72 10.74 -1.33 4.55
CA ARG A 72 12.11 -0.98 4.96
C ARG A 72 12.72 -2.07 5.84
N ASP A 73 11.99 -2.55 6.83
CA ASP A 73 12.51 -3.38 7.92
C ASP A 73 12.40 -4.89 7.59
N TYR A 74 11.42 -5.27 6.77
CA TYR A 74 11.15 -6.67 6.37
C TYR A 74 10.85 -6.79 4.86
N PRO A 75 11.80 -6.43 3.97
CA PRO A 75 11.55 -6.33 2.53
C PRO A 75 11.02 -7.63 1.90
N GLU A 76 11.46 -8.80 2.36
CA GLU A 76 10.96 -10.09 1.87
C GLU A 76 9.49 -10.34 2.24
N LYS A 77 9.10 -9.99 3.48
CA LYS A 77 7.72 -10.13 3.93
C LYS A 77 6.84 -9.12 3.20
N PHE A 78 7.33 -7.90 3.00
CA PHE A 78 6.65 -6.88 2.21
C PHE A 78 6.35 -7.36 0.78
N ARG A 79 7.33 -7.96 0.09
CA ARG A 79 7.13 -8.55 -1.24
C ARG A 79 6.02 -9.60 -1.27
N LYS A 80 5.89 -10.41 -0.21
CA LYS A 80 4.82 -11.40 -0.07
C LYS A 80 3.47 -10.79 0.28
N LEU A 81 3.43 -9.61 0.89
CA LEU A 81 2.18 -8.91 1.20
C LEU A 81 1.62 -8.18 -0.03
N ILE A 82 2.49 -7.51 -0.80
CA ILE A 82 2.08 -6.67 -1.92
C ILE A 82 1.53 -7.52 -3.07
N VAL A 83 0.39 -7.08 -3.58
CA VAL A 83 -0.25 -7.61 -4.79
C VAL A 83 -0.60 -6.43 -5.67
N TYR A 84 -0.32 -6.53 -6.96
CA TYR A 84 -0.73 -5.53 -7.94
C TYR A 84 -2.03 -5.97 -8.63
N LEU A 85 -2.85 -4.99 -9.00
CA LEU A 85 -4.00 -5.21 -9.84
C LEU A 85 -3.58 -5.68 -11.24
N PRO A 86 -4.43 -6.46 -11.92
CA PRO A 86 -4.30 -6.66 -13.36
C PRO A 86 -4.28 -5.31 -14.10
N PRO A 87 -3.50 -5.16 -15.18
CA PRO A 87 -3.40 -3.90 -15.92
C PRO A 87 -4.76 -3.32 -16.33
N GLU A 88 -5.69 -4.17 -16.74
CA GLU A 88 -7.02 -3.79 -17.23
C GLU A 88 -7.87 -3.15 -16.13
N GLU A 89 -7.66 -3.57 -14.87
CA GLU A 89 -8.34 -3.00 -13.69
C GLU A 89 -7.63 -1.72 -13.23
N ALA A 90 -6.29 -1.71 -13.25
CA ALA A 90 -5.49 -0.56 -12.87
C ALA A 90 -5.77 0.69 -13.73
N GLU A 91 -6.08 0.49 -15.02
CA GLU A 91 -6.44 1.57 -15.96
C GLU A 91 -7.80 2.21 -15.63
N ARG A 92 -8.75 1.43 -15.10
CA ARG A 92 -10.13 1.86 -14.82
C ARG A 92 -10.29 2.61 -13.50
N ILE A 93 -9.34 2.49 -12.59
CA ILE A 93 -9.35 3.24 -11.34
C ILE A 93 -8.83 4.66 -11.63
N ILE A 94 -9.77 5.56 -11.94
CA ILE A 94 -9.55 7.00 -12.17
C ILE A 94 -9.61 7.72 -10.83
#